data_AF-A0A956IRP7-F1
#
_entry.id   AF-A0A956IRP7-F1
#
_cell.length_a   1.000
_cell.length_b   1.000
_cell.length_c   1.000
_cell.angle_alpha   90.00
_cell.angle_beta   90.00
_cell.angle_gamma   90.00
#
_symmetry.space_group_name_H-M   'P 1'
#
loop_
_entity.id
_entity.type
_entity.pdbx_description
1 polymer ?
#
loop_
_entity_poly.entity_id
_entity_poly.type
_entity_poly.pdbx_seq_one_letter_code
_entity_poly.pdbx_strand_id
1 'polypeptide(L)'
;MKYPNQHASVPAAARLLDPGRPLRPIRNGARALGVFAVVVAGFASACTASDGEGGVLPGSGGTGGSAGQTSAASIEFASDGTLLVEPLVATELVVQVRPVGRHTVRFSLTGDSLDASLAATEVSTDSAGVATTTLFAPSHVTSFNVRAAVGTEVSASKTVSVSEQGFGTLRVTPEYSGGRDVTSWTASVHPGRRCSDLSGNPPPDGALWTTVSPGQTIEIESVPAGTYAAVTLRANQFAGGCSDLSGVMSGETKSVDVQVINRPLQLSETDLDMTLGLDDLNYDWELGLDGARADAKAALLGEAQSDVGALLDAMAASLPGSAASLFQTSRDSGAWDAQVATWIGAGSTDVLRTALDQWFDASAPRLSGDRVLFGKLEASGTTPGWATWKLEEVAGLSPTKAGFPPDIGKLSLSSDPDDSLLLGGSFYFFPSRLVVGAAEQQAISSSTNASTGGEALAELIDCEGLGASLAGQGELFDGCDGECGALACKAGLQQLFSRARDASIDTPATLTFSAAAAAEIDSEARPTAFEGTWVGELDDQSDTPLSLSGSAKGAQSLPPQ
;
A
#
# COMPACT_ATOMS: atom_id res chain seq x y z
N MET A 1 -24.16 7.82 -69.64
CA MET A 1 -23.53 6.50 -69.47
C MET A 1 -22.67 6.57 -68.22
N LYS A 2 -23.25 6.26 -67.06
CA LYS A 2 -23.09 4.98 -66.32
C LYS A 2 -21.62 4.66 -66.02
N TYR A 3 -21.17 5.03 -64.81
CA TYR A 3 -20.12 4.34 -64.07
C TYR A 3 -20.68 3.94 -62.68
N PRO A 4 -20.28 2.79 -62.13
CA PRO A 4 -21.09 2.05 -61.17
C PRO A 4 -20.65 2.20 -59.71
N ASN A 5 -21.62 1.84 -58.85
CA ASN A 5 -21.59 1.59 -57.42
C ASN A 5 -20.31 0.96 -56.85
N GLN A 6 -19.85 1.51 -55.72
CA GLN A 6 -19.29 0.73 -54.62
C GLN A 6 -20.03 1.11 -53.33
N HIS A 7 -20.74 0.13 -52.78
CA HIS A 7 -21.30 0.15 -51.43
C HIS A 7 -20.22 -0.32 -50.45
N ALA A 8 -19.91 0.51 -49.45
CA ALA A 8 -19.27 0.07 -48.22
C ALA A 8 -20.23 0.38 -47.06
N SER A 9 -20.68 -0.69 -46.42
CA SER A 9 -21.53 -0.71 -45.24
C SER A 9 -20.73 -0.34 -43.98
N VAL A 10 -21.15 0.72 -43.30
CA VAL A 10 -20.70 1.10 -41.94
C VAL A 10 -21.73 0.58 -40.93
N PRO A 11 -21.36 -0.20 -39.90
CA PRO A 11 -22.28 -0.59 -38.85
C PRO A 11 -22.55 0.55 -37.88
N ALA A 12 -23.80 0.63 -37.44
CA ALA A 12 -24.35 1.61 -36.53
C ALA A 12 -24.10 1.23 -35.06
N ALA A 13 -23.51 2.13 -34.28
CA ALA A 13 -23.68 2.21 -32.82
C ALA A 13 -23.10 3.54 -32.29
N ALA A 14 -23.84 4.64 -32.47
CA ALA A 14 -23.60 5.88 -31.74
C ALA A 14 -24.91 6.67 -31.66
N ARG A 15 -25.66 6.53 -30.55
CA ARG A 15 -26.72 7.45 -30.12
C ARG A 15 -27.19 7.04 -28.72
N LEU A 16 -26.83 7.83 -27.71
CA LEU A 16 -27.69 8.32 -26.61
C LEU A 16 -26.83 8.80 -25.44
N LEU A 17 -26.39 10.06 -25.48
CA LEU A 17 -26.21 10.87 -24.28
C LEU A 17 -26.78 12.26 -24.60
N ASP A 18 -27.84 12.61 -23.86
CA ASP A 18 -28.62 13.84 -23.95
C ASP A 18 -28.14 14.79 -22.83
N PRO A 19 -27.44 15.90 -23.15
CA PRO A 19 -26.95 16.84 -22.15
C PRO A 19 -27.99 17.95 -21.97
N GLY A 20 -28.95 17.78 -21.05
CA GLY A 20 -30.07 18.72 -21.02
C GLY A 20 -30.98 18.76 -19.79
N ARG A 21 -30.55 18.36 -18.59
CA ARG A 21 -31.39 18.57 -17.39
C ARG A 21 -30.63 19.18 -16.20
N PRO A 22 -30.98 20.40 -15.77
CA PRO A 22 -30.49 20.96 -14.53
C PRO A 22 -31.13 20.27 -13.32
N LEU A 23 -30.30 19.89 -12.34
CA LEU A 23 -30.75 19.31 -11.07
C LEU A 23 -31.43 20.39 -10.21
N ARG A 24 -32.64 20.07 -9.73
CA ARG A 24 -33.38 20.89 -8.75
C ARG A 24 -32.79 20.70 -7.34
N PRO A 25 -32.69 21.76 -6.53
CA PRO A 25 -32.25 21.64 -5.14
C PRO A 25 -33.37 21.05 -4.28
N ILE A 26 -33.08 19.95 -3.57
CA ILE A 26 -33.95 19.43 -2.52
C ILE A 26 -33.69 20.22 -1.25
N ARG A 27 -34.59 21.15 -0.99
CA ARG A 27 -34.81 21.80 0.31
C ARG A 27 -35.45 20.77 1.23
N ASN A 28 -34.82 20.43 2.35
CA ASN A 28 -35.52 19.86 3.51
C ASN A 28 -34.91 20.43 4.79
N GLY A 29 -35.78 21.05 5.58
CA GLY A 29 -35.42 21.74 6.81
C GLY A 29 -35.50 20.88 8.07
N ALA A 30 -34.76 21.35 9.06
CA ALA A 30 -35.13 21.51 10.46
C ALA A 30 -35.62 20.31 11.31
N ARG A 31 -34.79 20.03 12.32
CA ARG A 31 -35.10 19.80 13.76
C ARG A 31 -35.72 18.46 14.18
N ALA A 32 -34.98 17.73 15.02
CA ALA A 32 -35.47 17.28 16.34
C ALA A 32 -34.28 16.93 17.28
N LEU A 33 -34.26 17.58 18.45
CA LEU A 33 -33.57 17.12 19.66
C LEU A 33 -34.25 15.84 20.17
N GLY A 34 -33.49 14.93 20.78
CA GLY A 34 -34.07 13.80 21.50
C GLY A 34 -33.04 12.87 22.12
N VAL A 35 -32.63 13.20 23.34
CA VAL A 35 -31.81 12.44 24.29
C VAL A 35 -32.28 10.97 24.40
N PHE A 36 -31.35 10.01 24.27
CA PHE A 36 -31.49 8.70 24.90
C PHE A 36 -30.14 8.26 25.48
N ALA A 37 -30.04 8.34 26.81
CA ALA A 37 -29.03 7.67 27.59
C ALA A 37 -29.41 6.19 27.68
N VAL A 38 -28.50 5.29 27.28
CA VAL A 38 -28.58 3.86 27.61
C VAL A 38 -27.31 3.48 28.35
N VAL A 39 -27.52 3.15 29.61
CA VAL A 39 -26.60 2.48 30.52
C VAL A 39 -26.40 1.05 30.01
N VAL A 40 -25.15 0.66 29.72
CA VAL A 40 -24.76 -0.75 29.64
C VAL A 40 -23.73 -0.99 30.74
N ALA A 41 -24.17 -1.72 31.75
CA ALA A 41 -23.37 -2.27 32.82
C ALA A 41 -23.14 -3.77 32.56
N GLY A 42 -21.95 -4.25 32.93
CA GLY A 42 -21.59 -5.67 33.05
C GLY A 42 -20.97 -6.26 31.78
N PHE A 43 -19.94 -7.11 31.81
CA PHE A 43 -19.25 -7.81 32.88
C PHE A 43 -17.80 -8.03 32.42
N ALA A 44 -16.83 -7.57 33.20
CA ALA A 44 -15.44 -7.98 33.06
C ALA A 44 -15.22 -9.23 33.92
N SER A 45 -15.25 -10.42 33.30
CA SER A 45 -14.81 -11.67 33.92
C SER A 45 -13.30 -11.80 33.75
N ALA A 46 -12.55 -11.28 34.73
CA ALA A 46 -11.13 -11.56 34.88
C ALA A 46 -10.96 -12.96 35.49
N CYS A 47 -10.38 -13.89 34.73
CA CYS A 47 -9.87 -15.14 35.28
C CYS A 47 -8.51 -14.86 35.93
N THR A 48 -8.52 -14.64 37.24
CA THR A 48 -7.36 -14.75 38.12
C THR A 48 -7.12 -16.23 38.41
N ALA A 49 -5.99 -16.77 37.95
CA ALA A 49 -5.52 -18.08 38.40
C ALA A 49 -4.73 -17.87 39.71
N SER A 50 -5.22 -18.50 40.76
CA SER A 50 -4.72 -18.44 42.13
C SER A 50 -3.45 -19.27 42.33
N ASP A 51 -2.49 -18.68 43.04
CA ASP A 51 -1.36 -19.37 43.66
C ASP A 51 -1.86 -20.42 44.66
N GLY A 52 -1.53 -21.69 44.39
CA GLY A 52 -1.75 -22.81 45.30
C GLY A 52 -0.45 -23.21 45.97
N GLU A 53 -0.28 -22.82 47.23
CA GLU A 53 0.71 -23.38 48.14
C GLU A 53 0.44 -24.88 48.36
N GLY A 54 1.39 -25.73 47.96
CA GLY A 54 1.33 -27.18 48.10
C GLY A 54 2.61 -27.73 48.73
N GLY A 55 2.46 -28.15 49.99
CA GLY A 55 3.43 -28.79 50.88
C GLY A 55 4.61 -29.57 50.30
N VAL A 56 5.79 -29.28 50.86
CA VAL A 56 7.03 -30.04 50.73
C VAL A 56 6.91 -31.39 51.47
N LEU A 57 7.10 -32.50 50.75
CA LEU A 57 7.45 -33.81 51.31
C LEU A 57 8.83 -34.25 50.76
N PRO A 58 9.73 -34.81 51.59
CA PRO A 58 11.04 -35.26 51.14
C PRO A 58 10.95 -36.69 50.61
N GLY A 59 11.06 -36.86 49.29
CA GLY A 59 11.01 -38.15 48.62
C GLY A 59 12.31 -38.51 47.90
N SER A 60 13.17 -39.25 48.60
CA SER A 60 14.05 -40.32 48.07
C SER A 60 14.66 -40.14 46.66
N GLY A 61 15.96 -39.84 46.64
CA GLY A 61 16.78 -39.84 45.42
C GLY A 61 16.81 -41.20 44.71
N GLY A 62 16.32 -41.19 43.47
CA GLY A 62 16.59 -42.21 42.47
C GLY A 62 17.31 -41.56 41.29
N THR A 63 18.63 -41.71 41.23
CA THR A 63 19.44 -41.42 40.04
C THR A 63 19.13 -42.45 38.96
N GLY A 64 18.06 -42.22 38.20
CA GLY A 64 17.84 -42.84 36.89
C GLY A 64 18.61 -42.05 35.84
N GLY A 65 19.64 -42.66 35.25
CA GLY A 65 20.36 -42.07 34.14
C GLY A 65 19.40 -41.71 33.01
N SER A 66 19.36 -40.44 32.64
CA SER A 66 18.75 -39.99 31.39
C SER A 66 19.59 -40.57 30.25
N ALA A 67 19.23 -41.76 29.79
CA ALA A 67 19.71 -42.28 28.53
C ALA A 67 19.30 -41.23 27.48
N GLY A 68 20.29 -40.58 26.86
CA GLY A 68 20.06 -39.51 25.91
C GLY A 68 19.00 -39.92 24.90
N GLN A 69 17.82 -39.30 24.96
CA GLN A 69 16.88 -39.33 23.86
C GLN A 69 17.58 -38.62 22.71
N THR A 70 18.15 -39.40 21.80
CA THR A 70 18.55 -38.91 20.49
C THR A 70 17.32 -38.31 19.85
N SER A 71 17.33 -37.02 19.53
CA SER A 71 16.27 -36.40 18.74
C SER A 71 16.25 -37.03 17.34
N ALA A 72 15.06 -37.32 16.83
CA ALA A 72 14.91 -37.73 15.44
C ALA A 72 15.35 -36.58 14.51
N ALA A 73 16.10 -36.92 13.46
CA ALA A 73 16.53 -36.01 12.40
C ALA A 73 15.70 -36.20 11.13
N SER A 74 15.24 -37.42 10.84
CA SER A 74 14.35 -37.70 9.71
C SER A 74 13.43 -38.90 9.97
N ILE A 75 12.32 -38.96 9.23
CA ILE A 75 11.40 -40.08 9.16
C ILE A 75 10.99 -40.28 7.69
N GLU A 76 10.92 -41.53 7.24
CA GLU A 76 10.54 -41.88 5.86
C GLU A 76 9.65 -43.13 5.87
N PHE A 77 8.70 -43.22 4.94
CA PHE A 77 7.96 -44.47 4.70
C PHE A 77 8.85 -45.43 3.92
N ALA A 78 8.81 -46.73 4.25
CA ALA A 78 9.70 -47.73 3.65
C ALA A 78 9.40 -48.01 2.17
N SER A 79 8.20 -47.67 1.68
CA SER A 79 7.83 -47.78 0.27
C SER A 79 7.80 -46.41 -0.39
N ASP A 80 8.27 -46.35 -1.63
CA ASP A 80 8.19 -45.16 -2.48
C ASP A 80 6.82 -45.04 -3.17
N GLY A 81 6.51 -43.85 -3.71
CA GLY A 81 5.32 -43.58 -4.52
C GLY A 81 3.99 -43.59 -3.75
N THR A 82 2.88 -43.75 -4.47
CA THR A 82 1.53 -43.86 -3.88
C THR A 82 1.25 -45.29 -3.41
N LEU A 83 0.67 -45.44 -2.22
CA LEU A 83 0.20 -46.73 -1.74
C LEU A 83 -1.15 -47.07 -2.38
N LEU A 84 -1.18 -48.13 -3.19
CA LEU A 84 -2.36 -48.61 -3.89
C LEU A 84 -3.03 -49.72 -3.09
N VAL A 85 -4.30 -49.55 -2.72
CA VAL A 85 -5.05 -50.53 -1.92
C VAL A 85 -6.46 -50.74 -2.44
N GLU A 86 -7.00 -51.93 -2.22
CA GLU A 86 -8.43 -52.19 -2.41
C GLU A 86 -9.23 -51.77 -1.16
N PRO A 87 -10.53 -51.47 -1.30
CA PRO A 87 -11.39 -51.15 -0.16
C PRO A 87 -11.39 -52.24 0.91
N LEU A 88 -11.51 -51.84 2.18
CA LEU A 88 -11.55 -52.73 3.35
C LEU A 88 -10.30 -53.62 3.57
N VAL A 89 -9.23 -53.44 2.79
CA VAL A 89 -7.97 -54.18 2.97
C VAL A 89 -7.14 -53.59 4.10
N ALA A 90 -6.62 -54.46 4.96
CA ALA A 90 -5.64 -54.12 5.97
C ALA A 90 -4.23 -54.15 5.37
N THR A 91 -3.53 -53.03 5.42
CA THR A 91 -2.18 -52.87 4.85
C THR A 91 -1.20 -52.41 5.92
N GLU A 92 -0.06 -53.06 6.02
CA GLU A 92 1.00 -52.65 6.94
C GLU A 92 1.72 -51.39 6.41
N LEU A 93 1.85 -50.39 7.27
CA LEU A 93 2.65 -49.19 7.06
C LEU A 93 3.92 -49.30 7.88
N VAL A 94 5.06 -49.14 7.21
CA VAL A 94 6.39 -49.21 7.83
C VAL A 94 7.07 -47.87 7.66
N VAL A 95 7.56 -47.29 8.75
CA VAL A 95 8.36 -46.06 8.73
C VAL A 95 9.71 -46.27 9.41
N GLN A 96 10.74 -45.65 8.85
CA GLN A 96 12.11 -45.67 9.35
C GLN A 96 12.45 -44.29 9.90
N VAL A 97 12.89 -44.23 11.17
CA VAL A 97 13.37 -43.00 11.82
C VAL A 97 14.89 -43.03 11.89
N ARG A 98 15.53 -41.87 11.65
CA ARG A 98 16.97 -41.68 11.81
C ARG A 98 17.25 -40.48 12.72
N PRO A 99 18.27 -40.53 13.60
CA PRO A 99 19.12 -41.69 13.91
C PRO A 99 18.32 -42.84 14.54
N VAL A 100 18.79 -44.08 14.33
CA VAL A 100 18.15 -45.28 14.90
C VAL A 100 18.13 -45.20 16.43
N GLY A 101 17.01 -45.59 17.02
CA GLY A 101 16.76 -45.45 18.45
C GLY A 101 15.29 -45.61 18.75
N ARG A 102 14.91 -45.49 20.03
CA ARG A 102 13.51 -45.54 20.45
C ARG A 102 12.90 -44.14 20.38
N HIS A 103 11.98 -43.97 19.45
CA HIS A 103 11.21 -42.75 19.18
C HIS A 103 9.72 -43.08 19.22
N THR A 104 8.90 -42.15 19.67
CA THR A 104 7.44 -42.27 19.57
C THR A 104 6.97 -41.65 18.26
N VAL A 105 6.47 -42.47 17.35
CA VAL A 105 5.90 -42.04 16.07
C VAL A 105 4.40 -41.89 16.21
N ARG A 106 3.87 -40.74 15.81
CA ARG A 106 2.43 -40.47 15.71
C ARG A 106 1.97 -40.59 14.27
N PHE A 107 0.95 -41.39 14.04
CA PHE A 107 0.29 -41.56 12.75
C PHE A 107 -1.06 -40.85 12.75
N SER A 108 -1.38 -40.16 11.66
CA SER A 108 -2.67 -39.50 11.46
C SER A 108 -3.10 -39.59 10.01
N LEU A 109 -4.41 -39.68 9.78
CA LEU A 109 -5.02 -39.58 8.46
C LEU A 109 -5.33 -38.11 8.15
N THR A 110 -5.08 -37.68 6.92
CA THR A 110 -5.31 -36.32 6.45
C THR A 110 -5.93 -36.33 5.05
N GLY A 111 -6.80 -35.38 4.75
CA GLY A 111 -7.61 -35.40 3.51
C GLY A 111 -8.91 -36.18 3.67
N ASP A 112 -9.47 -36.67 2.56
CA ASP A 112 -10.77 -37.34 2.53
C ASP A 112 -10.63 -38.85 2.82
N SER A 113 -10.28 -39.18 4.05
CA SER A 113 -10.05 -40.58 4.47
C SER A 113 -11.32 -41.40 4.64
N LEU A 114 -12.51 -40.78 4.57
CA LEU A 114 -13.80 -41.42 4.80
C LEU A 114 -13.81 -42.22 6.12
N ASP A 115 -14.12 -43.52 6.06
CA ASP A 115 -14.16 -44.47 7.18
C ASP A 115 -12.84 -45.25 7.39
N ALA A 116 -11.73 -44.81 6.78
CA ALA A 116 -10.43 -45.41 7.02
C ALA A 116 -9.98 -45.25 8.47
N SER A 117 -9.19 -46.21 8.97
CA SER A 117 -8.69 -46.19 10.36
C SER A 117 -7.30 -46.78 10.49
N LEU A 118 -6.62 -46.45 11.59
CA LEU A 118 -5.30 -46.97 11.94
C LEU A 118 -5.42 -47.89 13.15
N ALA A 119 -4.75 -49.05 13.13
CA ALA A 119 -4.71 -49.98 14.26
C ALA A 119 -4.06 -49.34 15.50
N ALA A 120 -3.05 -48.49 15.28
CA ALA A 120 -2.42 -47.67 16.31
C ALA A 120 -2.05 -46.30 15.72
N THR A 121 -2.39 -45.23 16.44
CA THR A 121 -2.02 -43.84 16.10
C THR A 121 -0.72 -43.40 16.77
N GLU A 122 -0.21 -44.17 17.73
CA GLU A 122 1.07 -43.92 18.39
C GLU A 122 1.83 -45.24 18.55
N VAL A 123 3.05 -45.29 18.01
CA VAL A 123 3.89 -46.51 18.00
C VAL A 123 5.32 -46.13 18.37
N SER A 124 5.96 -46.89 19.26
CA SER A 124 7.38 -46.74 19.54
C SER A 124 8.21 -47.49 18.49
N THR A 125 9.27 -46.87 17.98
CA THR A 125 10.22 -47.56 17.11
C THR A 125 10.96 -48.65 17.87
N ASP A 126 11.33 -49.70 17.14
CA ASP A 126 12.19 -50.77 17.63
C ASP A 126 13.67 -50.34 17.70
N SER A 127 14.57 -51.27 18.01
CA SER A 127 16.02 -51.01 18.07
C SER A 127 16.64 -50.66 16.72
N ALA A 128 15.97 -50.98 15.61
CA ALA A 128 16.38 -50.59 14.26
C ALA A 128 15.82 -49.21 13.87
N GLY A 129 15.03 -48.56 14.73
CA GLY A 129 14.38 -47.29 14.42
C GLY A 129 13.14 -47.45 13.54
N VAL A 130 12.55 -48.65 13.47
CA VAL A 130 11.37 -48.95 12.65
C VAL A 130 10.11 -48.91 13.50
N ALA A 131 9.07 -48.22 13.03
CA ALA A 131 7.73 -48.30 13.59
C ALA A 131 6.75 -48.84 12.55
N THR A 132 5.83 -49.71 12.98
CA THR A 132 4.81 -50.30 12.11
C THR A 132 3.41 -50.07 12.67
N THR A 133 2.46 -49.79 11.78
CA THR A 133 1.03 -49.73 12.11
C THR A 133 0.23 -50.31 10.94
N THR A 134 -1.00 -50.71 11.16
CA THR A 134 -1.88 -51.21 10.10
C THR A 134 -2.88 -50.13 9.71
N LEU A 135 -2.96 -49.83 8.43
CA LEU A 135 -4.02 -49.03 7.82
C LEU A 135 -5.15 -49.96 7.39
N PHE A 136 -6.36 -49.67 7.85
CA PHE A 136 -7.59 -50.24 7.31
C PHE A 136 -8.14 -49.27 6.26
N ALA A 137 -8.09 -49.71 4.99
CA ALA A 137 -8.60 -48.92 3.88
C ALA A 137 -10.11 -48.66 4.03
N PRO A 138 -10.61 -47.50 3.55
CA PRO A 138 -12.02 -47.15 3.62
C PRO A 138 -12.86 -48.10 2.77
N SER A 139 -14.18 -48.08 2.99
CA SER A 139 -15.14 -48.91 2.25
C SER A 139 -15.45 -48.38 0.84
N HIS A 140 -15.06 -47.14 0.53
CA HIS A 140 -15.36 -46.46 -0.73
C HIS A 140 -14.09 -45.94 -1.40
N VAL A 141 -14.16 -45.77 -2.72
CA VAL A 141 -13.08 -45.25 -3.57
C VAL A 141 -12.73 -43.81 -3.16
N THR A 142 -11.47 -43.56 -2.81
CA THR A 142 -10.98 -42.24 -2.39
C THR A 142 -9.45 -42.15 -2.51
N SER A 143 -8.90 -40.98 -2.23
CA SER A 143 -7.48 -40.77 -1.98
C SER A 143 -7.26 -39.87 -0.76
N PHE A 144 -6.30 -40.21 0.09
CA PHE A 144 -5.95 -39.45 1.29
C PHE A 144 -4.46 -39.62 1.61
N ASN A 145 -3.95 -38.89 2.60
CA ASN A 145 -2.56 -39.00 3.04
C ASN A 145 -2.49 -39.58 4.46
N VAL A 146 -1.55 -40.49 4.68
CA VAL A 146 -1.12 -40.90 6.02
C VAL A 146 0.12 -40.10 6.39
N ARG A 147 0.04 -39.34 7.47
CA ARG A 147 1.17 -38.59 8.03
C ARG A 147 1.77 -39.36 9.19
N ALA A 148 3.09 -39.52 9.20
CA ALA A 148 3.87 -40.04 10.32
C ALA A 148 4.78 -38.92 10.86
N ALA A 149 4.81 -38.72 12.17
CA ALA A 149 5.59 -37.64 12.79
C ALA A 149 6.29 -38.07 14.09
N VAL A 150 7.47 -37.51 14.34
CA VAL A 150 8.20 -37.61 15.60
C VAL A 150 8.40 -36.19 16.14
N GLY A 151 7.78 -35.90 17.29
CA GLY A 151 7.74 -34.52 17.81
C GLY A 151 6.92 -33.59 16.91
N THR A 152 7.31 -32.31 16.85
CA THR A 152 6.61 -31.27 16.10
C THR A 152 7.26 -30.94 14.75
N GLU A 153 8.55 -31.26 14.58
CA GLU A 153 9.35 -30.78 13.44
C GLU A 153 9.61 -31.85 12.38
N VAL A 154 9.65 -33.13 12.77
CA VAL A 154 10.01 -34.23 11.85
C VAL A 154 8.75 -34.99 11.45
N SER A 155 8.38 -34.93 10.16
CA SER A 155 7.25 -35.69 9.63
C SER A 155 7.43 -36.11 8.17
N ALA A 156 6.78 -37.21 7.78
CA ALA A 156 6.64 -37.68 6.41
C ALA A 156 5.17 -37.96 6.11
N SER A 157 4.82 -37.90 4.83
CA SER A 157 3.47 -38.20 4.34
C SER A 157 3.53 -39.25 3.25
N LYS A 158 2.57 -40.17 3.26
CA LYS A 158 2.36 -41.19 2.23
C LYS A 158 0.97 -41.03 1.64
N THR A 159 0.89 -40.82 0.33
CA THR A 159 -0.38 -40.81 -0.39
C THR A 159 -0.92 -42.23 -0.51
N VAL A 160 -2.21 -42.38 -0.25
CA VAL A 160 -2.96 -43.63 -0.38
C VAL A 160 -4.06 -43.43 -1.40
N SER A 161 -4.17 -44.37 -2.33
CA SER A 161 -5.19 -44.39 -3.38
C SER A 161 -5.96 -45.71 -3.26
N VAL A 162 -7.29 -45.62 -3.18
CA VAL A 162 -8.17 -46.75 -2.85
C VAL A 162 -9.10 -47.02 -4.03
N SER A 163 -9.01 -48.19 -4.66
CA SER A 163 -9.95 -48.64 -5.69
C SER A 163 -10.00 -50.15 -5.82
N GLU A 164 -11.20 -50.71 -5.97
CA GLU A 164 -11.41 -52.12 -6.35
C GLU A 164 -11.32 -52.33 -7.87
N GLN A 165 -11.43 -51.26 -8.66
CA GLN A 165 -11.45 -51.33 -10.12
C GLN A 165 -10.07 -51.05 -10.73
N GLY A 166 -9.04 -50.86 -9.90
CA GLY A 166 -7.68 -50.55 -10.30
C GLY A 166 -7.39 -49.06 -10.40
N PHE A 167 -6.33 -48.71 -11.13
CA PHE A 167 -5.80 -47.34 -11.16
C PHE A 167 -5.43 -46.94 -12.58
N GLY A 168 -5.57 -45.66 -12.89
CA GLY A 168 -5.14 -45.09 -14.16
C GLY A 168 -4.26 -43.86 -13.99
N THR A 169 -3.98 -43.20 -15.10
CA THR A 169 -3.21 -41.96 -15.17
C THR A 169 -4.07 -40.86 -15.76
N LEU A 170 -3.98 -39.66 -15.20
CA LEU A 170 -4.58 -38.46 -15.77
C LEU A 170 -3.52 -37.59 -16.43
N ARG A 171 -3.77 -37.20 -17.67
CA ARG A 171 -3.02 -36.15 -18.37
C ARG A 171 -3.85 -34.87 -18.36
N VAL A 172 -3.35 -33.84 -17.69
CA VAL A 172 -4.08 -32.58 -17.50
C VAL A 172 -3.51 -31.51 -18.44
N THR A 173 -4.39 -30.85 -19.19
CA THR A 173 -4.02 -29.73 -20.07
C THR A 173 -4.57 -28.42 -19.49
N PRO A 174 -3.74 -27.41 -19.19
CA PRO A 174 -4.22 -26.07 -18.87
C PRO A 174 -4.82 -25.40 -20.11
N GLU A 175 -6.06 -24.93 -20.00
CA GLU A 175 -6.64 -23.93 -20.89
C GLU A 175 -6.65 -22.58 -20.15
N TYR A 176 -5.56 -21.82 -20.30
CA TYR A 176 -5.36 -20.54 -19.63
C TYR A 176 -5.26 -19.40 -20.64
N SER A 177 -6.20 -18.47 -20.57
CA SER A 177 -6.25 -17.27 -21.42
C SER A 177 -5.89 -15.98 -20.68
N GLY A 178 -5.52 -16.07 -19.39
CA GLY A 178 -5.11 -14.92 -18.60
C GLY A 178 -3.73 -14.41 -19.00
N GLY A 179 -3.47 -13.13 -18.73
CA GLY A 179 -2.22 -12.45 -19.08
C GLY A 179 -1.09 -12.58 -18.04
N ARG A 180 -1.28 -13.33 -16.94
CA ARG A 180 -0.29 -13.42 -15.86
C ARG A 180 0.78 -14.46 -16.19
N ASP A 181 2.03 -14.16 -15.83
CA ASP A 181 3.14 -15.09 -16.02
C ASP A 181 3.00 -16.31 -15.10
N VAL A 182 2.91 -17.49 -15.71
CA VAL A 182 2.84 -18.75 -14.99
C VAL A 182 4.23 -19.35 -14.85
N THR A 183 4.70 -19.54 -13.61
CA THR A 183 5.99 -20.17 -13.31
C THR A 183 5.90 -21.68 -13.07
N SER A 184 4.72 -22.18 -12.71
CA SER A 184 4.45 -23.58 -12.43
C SER A 184 2.96 -23.89 -12.46
N TRP A 185 2.63 -25.12 -12.85
CA TRP A 185 1.28 -25.68 -12.80
C TRP A 185 1.19 -26.74 -11.72
N THR A 186 0.21 -26.62 -10.82
CA THR A 186 -0.14 -27.67 -9.85
C THR A 186 -1.50 -28.24 -10.22
N ALA A 187 -1.54 -29.53 -10.53
CA ALA A 187 -2.78 -30.25 -10.78
C ALA A 187 -3.07 -31.22 -9.65
N SER A 188 -4.35 -31.37 -9.33
CA SER A 188 -4.82 -32.20 -8.22
C SER A 188 -6.12 -32.91 -8.58
N VAL A 189 -6.36 -34.07 -7.94
CA VAL A 189 -7.55 -34.90 -8.16
C VAL A 189 -8.27 -35.13 -6.84
N HIS A 190 -9.61 -35.01 -6.89
CA HIS A 190 -10.52 -35.28 -5.78
C HIS A 190 -11.51 -36.38 -6.18
N PRO A 191 -11.17 -37.67 -5.94
CA PRO A 191 -12.05 -38.78 -6.25
C PRO A 191 -13.36 -38.71 -5.46
N GLY A 192 -14.48 -39.07 -6.09
CA GLY A 192 -15.81 -39.02 -5.49
C GLY A 192 -16.36 -37.61 -5.25
N ARG A 193 -15.74 -36.58 -5.82
CA ARG A 193 -16.16 -35.17 -5.71
C ARG A 193 -16.40 -34.58 -7.10
N ARG A 194 -17.24 -33.56 -7.17
CA ARG A 194 -17.43 -32.68 -8.32
C ARG A 194 -16.86 -31.30 -8.03
N CYS A 195 -16.61 -30.53 -9.07
CA CYS A 195 -16.15 -29.15 -8.94
C CYS A 195 -17.13 -28.29 -8.12
N SER A 196 -18.43 -28.57 -8.20
CA SER A 196 -19.47 -27.93 -7.36
C SER A 196 -19.32 -28.21 -5.87
N ASP A 197 -18.61 -29.28 -5.51
CA ASP A 197 -18.42 -29.69 -4.11
C ASP A 197 -17.16 -29.08 -3.51
N LEU A 198 -16.37 -28.34 -4.31
CA LEU A 198 -15.14 -27.69 -3.88
C LEU A 198 -15.38 -26.19 -3.68
N SER A 199 -14.74 -25.63 -2.66
CA SER A 199 -14.79 -24.21 -2.35
C SER A 199 -13.44 -23.55 -2.63
N GLY A 200 -13.45 -22.24 -2.89
CA GLY A 200 -12.25 -21.46 -3.17
C GLY A 200 -11.92 -21.33 -4.66
N ASN A 201 -11.05 -20.37 -4.97
CA ASN A 201 -10.47 -20.20 -6.30
C ASN A 201 -9.01 -19.73 -6.15
N PRO A 202 -8.01 -20.61 -6.36
CA PRO A 202 -8.17 -22.03 -6.67
C PRO A 202 -8.75 -22.83 -5.49
N PRO A 203 -9.43 -23.96 -5.73
CA PRO A 203 -9.76 -24.89 -4.65
C PRO A 203 -8.50 -25.48 -3.99
N PRO A 204 -8.57 -25.92 -2.72
CA PRO A 204 -7.47 -26.61 -2.06
C PRO A 204 -7.05 -27.88 -2.81
N ASP A 205 -5.76 -28.21 -2.77
CA ASP A 205 -5.25 -29.44 -3.36
C ASP A 205 -5.74 -30.69 -2.59
N GLY A 206 -5.93 -31.78 -3.33
CA GLY A 206 -6.27 -33.10 -2.85
C GLY A 206 -5.02 -33.92 -2.50
N ALA A 207 -5.22 -35.20 -2.19
CA ALA A 207 -4.10 -36.07 -1.81
C ALA A 207 -3.23 -36.48 -3.01
N LEU A 208 -3.83 -36.60 -4.19
CA LEU A 208 -3.15 -36.88 -5.46
C LEU A 208 -2.93 -35.57 -6.20
N TRP A 209 -1.67 -35.13 -6.28
CA TRP A 209 -1.31 -33.92 -6.99
C TRP A 209 0.10 -34.02 -7.57
N THR A 210 0.39 -33.16 -8.53
CA THR A 210 1.73 -32.99 -9.12
C THR A 210 1.98 -31.53 -9.44
N THR A 211 3.24 -31.12 -9.49
CA THR A 211 3.64 -29.77 -9.93
C THR A 211 4.72 -29.85 -10.99
N VAL A 212 4.55 -29.10 -12.08
CA VAL A 212 5.49 -29.07 -13.21
C VAL A 212 5.74 -27.64 -13.70
N SER A 213 6.82 -27.45 -14.43
CA SER A 213 7.11 -26.18 -15.10
C SER A 213 6.23 -25.98 -16.35
N PRO A 214 6.00 -24.73 -16.79
CA PRO A 214 5.25 -24.44 -18.01
C PRO A 214 5.78 -25.20 -19.23
N GLY A 215 4.86 -25.71 -20.06
CA GLY A 215 5.18 -26.48 -21.26
C GLY A 215 5.51 -27.96 -21.02
N GLN A 216 5.64 -28.39 -19.77
CA GLN A 216 5.77 -29.81 -19.43
C GLN A 216 4.40 -30.49 -19.37
N THR A 217 4.37 -31.79 -19.67
CA THR A 217 3.15 -32.60 -19.53
C THR A 217 2.82 -32.80 -18.07
N ILE A 218 1.58 -32.49 -17.67
CA ILE A 218 1.07 -32.71 -16.32
C ILE A 218 0.45 -34.10 -16.28
N GLU A 219 1.09 -35.04 -15.58
CA GLU A 219 0.57 -36.39 -15.39
C GLU A 219 0.40 -36.72 -13.91
N ILE A 220 -0.79 -37.18 -13.54
CA ILE A 220 -1.12 -37.66 -12.19
C ILE A 220 -1.36 -39.15 -12.30
N GLU A 221 -0.42 -39.93 -11.78
CA GLU A 221 -0.52 -41.39 -11.74
C GLU A 221 -1.39 -41.85 -10.56
N SER A 222 -1.70 -43.15 -10.54
CA SER A 222 -2.37 -43.80 -9.40
C SER A 222 -3.77 -43.23 -9.09
N VAL A 223 -4.47 -42.71 -10.09
CA VAL A 223 -5.82 -42.18 -9.93
C VAL A 223 -6.82 -43.35 -9.78
N PRO A 224 -7.65 -43.39 -8.72
CA PRO A 224 -8.61 -44.47 -8.51
C PRO A 224 -9.56 -44.62 -9.70
N ALA A 225 -9.66 -45.85 -10.24
CA ALA A 225 -10.62 -46.15 -11.29
C ALA A 225 -12.04 -46.33 -10.71
N GLY A 226 -13.06 -46.16 -11.56
CA GLY A 226 -14.44 -46.54 -11.23
C GLY A 226 -15.29 -45.52 -10.47
N THR A 227 -14.76 -44.32 -10.22
CA THR A 227 -15.50 -43.21 -9.60
C THR A 227 -15.33 -41.93 -10.40
N TYR A 228 -16.29 -41.01 -10.32
CA TYR A 228 -16.12 -39.66 -10.84
C TYR A 228 -15.12 -38.88 -9.98
N ALA A 229 -14.52 -37.83 -10.52
CA ALA A 229 -13.58 -37.00 -9.78
C ALA A 229 -13.65 -35.54 -10.22
N ALA A 230 -13.26 -34.63 -9.34
CA ALA A 230 -12.97 -33.25 -9.70
C ALA A 230 -11.47 -33.12 -9.93
N VAL A 231 -11.07 -32.54 -11.05
CA VAL A 231 -9.67 -32.27 -11.37
C VAL A 231 -9.46 -30.77 -11.26
N THR A 232 -8.64 -30.36 -10.31
CA THR A 232 -8.28 -28.96 -10.09
C THR A 232 -6.92 -28.67 -10.71
N LEU A 233 -6.77 -27.46 -11.23
CA LEU A 233 -5.52 -26.99 -11.80
C LEU A 233 -5.32 -25.54 -11.36
N ARG A 234 -4.11 -25.22 -10.87
CA ARG A 234 -3.76 -23.88 -10.43
C ARG A 234 -2.37 -23.46 -10.87
N ALA A 235 -2.21 -22.17 -11.14
CA ALA A 235 -0.92 -21.50 -11.26
C ALA A 235 -0.69 -20.71 -9.97
N ASN A 236 0.22 -21.21 -9.14
CA ASN A 236 0.39 -20.72 -7.77
C ASN A 236 -0.98 -20.61 -7.06
N GLN A 237 -1.32 -19.46 -6.48
CA GLN A 237 -2.63 -19.16 -5.88
C GLN A 237 -3.34 -18.00 -6.60
N PHE A 238 -2.79 -17.52 -7.72
CA PHE A 238 -3.34 -16.39 -8.46
C PHE A 238 -4.30 -16.81 -9.57
N ALA A 239 -4.26 -18.06 -10.05
CA ALA A 239 -5.20 -18.54 -11.06
C ALA A 239 -5.58 -20.00 -10.78
N GLY A 240 -6.84 -20.34 -11.07
CA GLY A 240 -7.44 -21.61 -10.71
C GLY A 240 -8.54 -22.04 -11.65
N GLY A 241 -8.72 -23.35 -11.76
CA GLY A 241 -9.73 -23.99 -12.58
C GLY A 241 -10.13 -25.35 -12.03
N CYS A 242 -11.29 -25.84 -12.44
CA CYS A 242 -11.75 -27.18 -12.11
C CYS A 242 -12.57 -27.77 -13.27
N SER A 243 -12.33 -29.05 -13.56
CA SER A 243 -13.12 -29.85 -14.50
C SER A 243 -13.65 -31.13 -13.86
N ASP A 244 -14.94 -31.42 -14.09
CA ASP A 244 -15.54 -32.68 -13.69
C ASP A 244 -15.10 -33.81 -14.63
N LEU A 245 -14.70 -34.92 -14.04
CA LEU A 245 -14.28 -36.13 -14.72
C LEU A 245 -15.26 -37.26 -14.42
N SER A 246 -15.75 -37.94 -15.46
CA SER A 246 -16.62 -39.12 -15.32
C SER A 246 -15.94 -40.37 -14.75
N GLY A 247 -14.66 -40.28 -14.40
CA GLY A 247 -13.80 -41.35 -13.89
C GLY A 247 -12.73 -41.82 -14.86
N VAL A 248 -11.79 -42.63 -14.38
CA VAL A 248 -10.67 -43.20 -15.15
C VAL A 248 -10.84 -44.73 -15.20
N MET A 249 -10.48 -45.37 -16.31
CA MET A 249 -10.41 -46.84 -16.37
C MET A 249 -9.04 -47.35 -15.91
N SER A 250 -9.00 -48.60 -15.42
CA SER A 250 -7.75 -49.25 -15.03
C SER A 250 -6.76 -49.32 -16.20
N GLY A 251 -5.51 -48.90 -15.96
CA GLY A 251 -4.44 -48.87 -16.96
C GLY A 251 -4.61 -47.83 -18.08
N GLU A 252 -5.69 -47.04 -18.06
CA GLU A 252 -5.93 -45.98 -19.04
C GLU A 252 -5.12 -44.73 -18.68
N THR A 253 -4.65 -44.01 -19.70
CA THR A 253 -4.28 -42.60 -19.58
C THR A 253 -5.41 -41.74 -20.14
N LYS A 254 -6.15 -41.07 -19.27
CA LYS A 254 -7.27 -40.21 -19.66
C LYS A 254 -6.83 -38.76 -19.70
N SER A 255 -7.16 -38.05 -20.78
CA SER A 255 -6.87 -36.62 -20.92
C SER A 255 -8.03 -35.78 -20.41
N VAL A 256 -7.74 -34.67 -19.74
CA VAL A 256 -8.72 -33.70 -19.26
C VAL A 256 -8.19 -32.29 -19.46
N ASP A 257 -9.02 -31.44 -20.07
CA ASP A 257 -8.71 -30.03 -20.23
C ASP A 257 -9.37 -29.25 -19.08
N VAL A 258 -8.62 -28.35 -18.46
CA VAL A 258 -9.09 -27.54 -17.32
C VAL A 258 -9.03 -26.08 -17.69
N GLN A 259 -10.21 -25.45 -17.73
CA GLN A 259 -10.35 -24.00 -17.90
C GLN A 259 -9.84 -23.29 -16.65
N VAL A 260 -8.77 -22.53 -16.79
CA VAL A 260 -8.15 -21.78 -15.69
C VAL A 260 -8.45 -20.30 -15.89
N ILE A 261 -8.95 -19.66 -14.83
CA ILE A 261 -9.23 -18.22 -14.81
C ILE A 261 -8.39 -17.52 -13.74
N ASN A 262 -8.12 -16.24 -13.95
CA ASN A 262 -7.49 -15.39 -12.94
C ASN A 262 -8.41 -15.26 -11.71
N ARG A 263 -7.79 -15.35 -10.53
CA ARG A 263 -8.40 -14.86 -9.30
C ARG A 263 -8.37 -13.31 -9.32
N PRO A 264 -9.45 -12.62 -8.90
CA PRO A 264 -9.41 -11.17 -8.74
C PRO A 264 -8.22 -10.71 -7.87
N LEU A 265 -7.71 -9.50 -8.14
CA LEU A 265 -6.64 -8.92 -7.34
C LEU A 265 -7.03 -8.87 -5.85
N GLN A 266 -6.10 -9.25 -4.99
CA GLN A 266 -6.24 -9.19 -3.54
C GLN A 266 -5.94 -7.77 -3.03
N LEU A 267 -6.86 -6.84 -3.32
CA LEU A 267 -6.67 -5.43 -2.97
C LEU A 267 -6.67 -5.17 -1.46
N SER A 268 -7.22 -6.07 -0.64
CA SER A 268 -7.23 -5.94 0.83
C SER A 268 -5.85 -6.04 1.48
N GLU A 269 -4.85 -6.53 0.74
CA GLU A 269 -3.45 -6.64 1.19
C GLU A 269 -2.55 -5.64 0.45
N THR A 270 -3.13 -4.58 -0.13
CA THR A 270 -2.35 -3.53 -0.78
C THR A 270 -1.50 -2.79 0.25
N ASP A 271 -0.20 -2.78 0.01
CA ASP A 271 0.80 -2.03 0.78
C ASP A 271 1.91 -1.60 -0.19
N LEU A 272 1.79 -0.39 -0.74
CA LEU A 272 2.64 0.10 -1.81
C LEU A 272 3.14 1.51 -1.52
N ASP A 273 4.40 1.77 -1.82
CA ASP A 273 4.95 3.12 -1.90
C ASP A 273 4.50 3.72 -3.22
N MET A 274 3.56 4.65 -3.15
CA MET A 274 2.93 5.27 -4.31
C MET A 274 3.58 6.61 -4.62
N THR A 275 3.79 6.83 -5.92
CA THR A 275 4.23 8.10 -6.49
C THR A 275 3.24 8.58 -7.55
N LEU A 276 2.81 9.84 -7.45
CA LEU A 276 2.18 10.55 -8.55
C LEU A 276 3.17 11.59 -9.08
N GLY A 277 3.57 11.42 -10.33
CA GLY A 277 4.32 12.43 -11.09
C GLY A 277 3.37 13.45 -11.69
N LEU A 278 3.92 14.57 -12.16
CA LEU A 278 3.22 15.51 -13.03
C LEU A 278 3.96 15.51 -14.37
N ASP A 279 3.21 15.33 -15.46
CA ASP A 279 3.76 15.53 -16.80
C ASP A 279 4.31 16.97 -16.90
N ASP A 280 5.30 17.19 -17.78
CA ASP A 280 5.95 18.50 -17.99
C ASP A 280 4.93 19.64 -17.86
N LEU A 281 5.25 20.63 -17.01
CA LEU A 281 4.40 21.74 -16.57
C LEU A 281 3.37 22.10 -17.64
N ASN A 282 2.18 21.48 -17.58
CA ASN A 282 1.14 21.81 -18.53
C ASN A 282 0.70 23.25 -18.24
N TYR A 283 0.24 23.96 -19.27
CA TYR A 283 -0.11 25.38 -19.16
C TYR A 283 -1.06 25.65 -17.97
N ASP A 284 -1.95 24.71 -17.67
CA ASP A 284 -2.91 24.80 -16.58
C ASP A 284 -2.25 24.75 -15.19
N TRP A 285 -1.28 23.87 -14.98
CA TRP A 285 -0.52 23.80 -13.73
C TRP A 285 0.34 25.04 -13.51
N GLU A 286 1.02 25.54 -14.56
CA GLU A 286 1.77 26.81 -14.47
C GLU A 286 0.84 27.96 -14.11
N LEU A 287 -0.34 28.04 -14.73
CA LEU A 287 -1.34 29.07 -14.45
C LEU A 287 -1.80 29.04 -12.99
N GLY A 288 -2.07 27.85 -12.43
CA GLY A 288 -2.44 27.69 -11.03
C GLY A 288 -1.31 28.10 -10.06
N LEU A 289 -0.06 27.74 -10.39
CA LEU A 289 1.10 28.15 -9.59
C LEU A 289 1.36 29.65 -9.67
N ASP A 290 1.16 30.28 -10.82
CA ASP A 290 1.32 31.73 -11.00
C ASP A 290 0.31 32.53 -10.18
N GLY A 291 -0.93 32.05 -10.07
CA GLY A 291 -1.92 32.59 -9.13
C GLY A 291 -1.41 32.56 -7.69
N ALA A 292 -0.94 31.39 -7.23
CA ALA A 292 -0.39 31.23 -5.89
C ALA A 292 0.85 32.10 -5.61
N ARG A 293 1.74 32.27 -6.61
CA ARG A 293 2.89 33.17 -6.54
C ARG A 293 2.47 34.63 -6.42
N ALA A 294 1.46 35.05 -7.19
CA ALA A 294 0.92 36.39 -7.11
C ALA A 294 0.30 36.69 -5.73
N ASP A 295 -0.49 35.75 -5.20
CA ASP A 295 -1.09 35.85 -3.87
C ASP A 295 -0.03 35.91 -2.77
N ALA A 296 1.01 35.07 -2.84
CA ALA A 296 2.11 35.08 -1.89
C ALA A 296 2.84 36.44 -1.90
N LYS A 297 3.12 37.02 -3.07
CA LYS A 297 3.74 38.34 -3.19
C LYS A 297 2.83 39.47 -2.68
N ALA A 298 1.53 39.38 -2.95
CA ALA A 298 0.55 40.34 -2.44
C ALA A 298 0.46 40.27 -0.91
N ALA A 299 0.43 39.08 -0.32
CA ALA A 299 0.40 38.86 1.12
C ALA A 299 1.71 39.28 1.82
N LEU A 300 2.86 39.13 1.15
CA LEU A 300 4.13 39.67 1.61
C LEU A 300 4.01 41.20 1.76
N LEU A 301 3.54 41.88 0.72
CA LEU A 301 3.39 43.34 0.69
C LEU A 301 2.34 43.84 1.70
N GLY A 302 1.22 43.13 1.84
CA GLY A 302 0.09 43.55 2.67
C GLY A 302 -0.51 44.86 2.15
N GLU A 303 -0.71 45.83 3.04
CA GLU A 303 -1.26 47.16 2.70
C GLU A 303 -0.17 48.17 2.29
N ALA A 304 1.10 47.81 2.42
CA ALA A 304 2.21 48.70 2.09
C ALA A 304 2.30 49.00 0.59
N GLN A 305 2.90 50.13 0.23
CA GLN A 305 3.10 50.54 -1.16
C GLN A 305 4.46 50.09 -1.72
N SER A 306 5.36 49.60 -0.87
CA SER A 306 6.70 49.12 -1.24
C SER A 306 7.19 48.07 -0.25
N ASP A 307 8.16 47.27 -0.68
CA ASP A 307 8.78 46.25 0.17
C ASP A 307 9.51 46.85 1.38
N VAL A 308 10.09 48.04 1.22
CA VAL A 308 10.66 48.83 2.33
C VAL A 308 9.59 49.16 3.37
N GLY A 309 8.44 49.66 2.90
CA GLY A 309 7.33 49.99 3.79
C GLY A 309 6.83 48.75 4.54
N ALA A 310 6.64 47.64 3.82
CA ALA A 310 6.23 46.36 4.40
C ALA A 310 7.22 45.85 5.44
N LEU A 311 8.53 45.97 5.19
CA LEU A 311 9.58 45.60 6.13
C LEU A 311 9.53 46.45 7.40
N LEU A 312 9.49 47.77 7.27
CA LEU A 312 9.44 48.66 8.43
C LEU A 312 8.15 48.48 9.25
N ASP A 313 7.02 48.22 8.60
CA ASP A 313 5.75 47.87 9.27
C ASP A 313 5.88 46.55 10.05
N ALA A 314 6.51 45.52 9.45
CA ALA A 314 6.74 44.24 10.10
C ALA A 314 7.76 44.34 11.25
N MET A 315 8.81 45.15 11.10
CA MET A 315 9.76 45.46 12.17
C MET A 315 9.03 46.07 13.37
N ALA A 316 8.21 47.09 13.14
CA ALA A 316 7.40 47.72 14.19
C ALA A 316 6.47 46.71 14.86
N ALA A 317 5.80 45.84 14.08
CA ALA A 317 4.90 44.82 14.59
C ALA A 317 5.59 43.71 15.40
N SER A 318 6.88 43.48 15.18
CA SER A 318 7.69 42.51 15.94
C SER A 318 8.11 43.00 17.32
N LEU A 319 8.01 44.30 17.59
CA LEU A 319 8.44 44.92 18.84
C LEU A 319 7.34 44.91 19.91
N PRO A 320 7.68 44.66 21.19
CA PRO A 320 6.69 44.55 22.25
C PRO A 320 6.21 45.92 22.79
N GLY A 321 4.93 45.99 23.17
CA GLY A 321 4.38 47.08 23.97
C GLY A 321 4.56 48.47 23.34
N SER A 322 5.08 49.43 24.11
CA SER A 322 5.28 50.80 23.64
C SER A 322 6.43 50.95 22.64
N ALA A 323 7.29 49.94 22.47
CA ALA A 323 8.42 50.00 21.55
C ALA A 323 7.97 50.14 20.10
N ALA A 324 6.84 49.54 19.71
CA ALA A 324 6.26 49.70 18.38
C ALA A 324 5.87 51.18 18.09
N SER A 325 5.27 51.88 19.06
CA SER A 325 4.94 53.31 18.92
C SER A 325 6.19 54.19 18.85
N LEU A 326 7.22 53.88 19.62
CA LEU A 326 8.51 54.59 19.60
C LEU A 326 9.23 54.37 18.26
N PHE A 327 9.20 53.13 17.73
CA PHE A 327 9.71 52.80 16.41
C PHE A 327 9.02 53.63 15.33
N GLN A 328 7.68 53.69 15.34
CA GLN A 328 6.95 54.47 14.32
C GLN A 328 7.27 55.97 14.41
N THR A 329 7.35 56.53 15.62
CA THR A 329 7.73 57.94 15.81
C THR A 329 9.14 58.22 15.28
N SER A 330 10.06 57.27 15.46
CA SER A 330 11.44 57.38 15.01
C SER A 330 11.56 57.21 13.49
N ARG A 331 10.79 56.28 12.91
CA ARG A 331 10.64 56.12 11.46
C ARG A 331 10.17 57.40 10.79
N ASP A 332 9.10 58.01 11.32
CA ASP A 332 8.51 59.23 10.75
C ASP A 332 9.47 60.43 10.85
N SER A 333 10.13 60.60 12.00
CA SER A 333 11.05 61.72 12.24
C SER A 333 12.41 61.56 11.56
N GLY A 334 12.89 60.32 11.42
CA GLY A 334 14.14 59.96 10.78
C GLY A 334 14.05 59.76 9.26
N ALA A 335 12.84 59.84 8.69
CA ALA A 335 12.58 59.54 7.29
C ALA A 335 13.13 58.16 6.87
N TRP A 336 12.96 57.15 7.73
CA TRP A 336 13.61 55.84 7.54
C TRP A 336 13.21 55.15 6.25
N ASP A 337 11.98 55.32 5.74
CA ASP A 337 11.59 54.78 4.43
C ASP A 337 12.56 55.20 3.31
N ALA A 338 12.96 56.47 3.27
CA ALA A 338 13.92 56.97 2.27
C ALA A 338 15.35 56.48 2.56
N GLN A 339 15.72 56.38 3.84
CA GLN A 339 17.03 55.88 4.25
C GLN A 339 17.21 54.40 3.90
N VAL A 340 16.22 53.56 4.20
CA VAL A 340 16.22 52.12 3.86
C VAL A 340 16.14 51.92 2.36
N ALA A 341 15.33 52.72 1.64
CA ALA A 341 15.33 52.67 0.18
C ALA A 341 16.71 53.00 -0.41
N THR A 342 17.43 53.97 0.16
CA THR A 342 18.80 54.30 -0.25
C THR A 342 19.79 53.19 0.09
N TRP A 343 19.63 52.54 1.26
CA TRP A 343 20.44 51.40 1.69
C TRP A 343 20.33 50.23 0.71
N ILE A 344 19.11 49.85 0.33
CA ILE A 344 18.85 48.76 -0.62
C ILE A 344 19.28 49.15 -2.03
N GLY A 345 19.08 50.40 -2.43
CA GLY A 345 19.44 50.91 -3.74
C GLY A 345 18.38 50.63 -4.81
N ALA A 346 18.83 50.34 -6.03
CA ALA A 346 17.93 50.13 -7.17
C ALA A 346 17.03 48.89 -6.92
N GLY A 347 15.72 49.04 -7.14
CA GLY A 347 14.73 47.98 -6.86
C GLY A 347 14.21 47.97 -5.43
N SER A 348 14.48 49.00 -4.62
CA SER A 348 13.98 49.07 -3.24
C SER A 348 12.46 48.97 -3.10
N THR A 349 11.70 49.26 -4.15
CA THR A 349 10.24 49.16 -4.17
C THR A 349 9.72 47.72 -4.10
N ASP A 350 10.52 46.77 -4.58
CA ASP A 350 10.12 45.40 -4.92
C ASP A 350 11.26 44.39 -4.71
N VAL A 351 12.27 44.71 -3.89
CA VAL A 351 13.46 43.87 -3.67
C VAL A 351 13.13 42.49 -3.10
N LEU A 352 12.18 42.40 -2.16
CA LEU A 352 11.78 41.14 -1.52
C LEU A 352 10.93 40.32 -2.49
N ARG A 353 10.00 40.96 -3.20
CA ARG A 353 9.17 40.32 -4.23
C ARG A 353 10.00 39.85 -5.42
N THR A 354 11.02 40.59 -5.82
CA THR A 354 11.97 40.20 -6.87
C THR A 354 12.80 38.99 -6.43
N ALA A 355 13.25 38.96 -5.17
CA ALA A 355 13.94 37.79 -4.62
C ALA A 355 13.03 36.54 -4.61
N LEU A 356 11.77 36.70 -4.18
CA LEU A 356 10.78 35.62 -4.25
C LEU A 356 10.58 35.13 -5.69
N ASP A 357 10.45 36.01 -6.68
CA ASP A 357 10.30 35.63 -8.08
C ASP A 357 11.49 34.79 -8.58
N GLN A 358 12.73 35.21 -8.26
CA GLN A 358 13.92 34.44 -8.60
C GLN A 358 13.92 33.04 -7.96
N TRP A 359 13.48 32.93 -6.71
CA TRP A 359 13.37 31.64 -6.02
C TRP A 359 12.22 30.77 -6.55
N PHE A 360 11.10 31.37 -6.93
CA PHE A 360 9.98 30.67 -7.58
C PHE A 360 10.40 30.09 -8.93
N ASP A 361 11.12 30.86 -9.74
CA ASP A 361 11.61 30.41 -11.04
C ASP A 361 12.62 29.27 -10.88
N ALA A 362 13.58 29.42 -9.97
CA ALA A 362 14.61 28.40 -9.73
C ALA A 362 14.06 27.13 -9.05
N SER A 363 12.92 27.20 -8.36
CA SER A 363 12.26 26.03 -7.75
C SER A 363 11.24 25.34 -8.66
N ALA A 364 10.84 25.95 -9.79
CA ALA A 364 9.84 25.41 -10.71
C ALA A 364 10.11 23.95 -11.13
N PRO A 365 11.36 23.52 -11.46
CA PRO A 365 11.62 22.13 -11.85
C PRO A 365 11.29 21.08 -10.77
N ARG A 366 11.20 21.47 -9.49
CA ARG A 366 10.81 20.57 -8.39
C ARG A 366 9.31 20.31 -8.34
N LEU A 367 8.52 21.20 -8.92
CA LEU A 367 7.05 21.13 -8.94
C LEU A 367 6.53 20.33 -10.14
N SER A 368 7.41 19.64 -10.87
CA SER A 368 7.13 18.79 -12.03
C SER A 368 8.03 17.55 -12.03
N GLY A 369 7.63 16.52 -12.78
CA GLY A 369 8.42 15.31 -12.99
C GLY A 369 7.82 14.07 -12.34
N ASP A 370 8.53 12.95 -12.43
CA ASP A 370 8.02 11.62 -12.06
C ASP A 370 7.69 11.42 -10.57
N ARG A 371 8.20 12.28 -9.69
CA ARG A 371 8.08 12.15 -8.22
C ARG A 371 7.70 13.47 -7.56
N VAL A 372 6.48 13.93 -7.81
CA VAL A 372 5.95 15.14 -7.16
C VAL A 372 5.24 14.80 -5.86
N LEU A 373 4.33 13.83 -5.86
CA LEU A 373 3.63 13.37 -4.65
C LEU A 373 4.09 11.96 -4.33
N PHE A 374 4.57 11.74 -3.10
CA PHE A 374 5.03 10.43 -2.67
C PHE A 374 4.48 10.08 -1.29
N GLY A 375 4.07 8.82 -1.12
CA GLY A 375 3.66 8.31 0.17
C GLY A 375 3.17 6.87 0.15
N LYS A 376 2.68 6.41 1.30
CA LYS A 376 2.28 5.02 1.54
C LYS A 376 0.81 4.75 1.27
N LEU A 377 0.51 3.91 0.27
CA LEU A 377 -0.83 3.46 -0.07
C LEU A 377 -1.11 2.12 0.63
N GLU A 378 -2.06 2.13 1.56
CA GLU A 378 -2.46 0.95 2.35
C GLU A 378 -3.93 0.64 2.14
N ALA A 379 -4.28 -0.63 1.98
CA ALA A 379 -5.67 -1.05 1.95
C ALA A 379 -6.37 -0.72 3.28
N SER A 380 -7.59 -0.18 3.20
CA SER A 380 -8.40 0.04 4.39
C SER A 380 -8.96 -1.31 4.84
N GLY A 381 -8.26 -2.00 5.73
CA GLY A 381 -8.62 -3.35 6.22
C GLY A 381 -10.03 -3.50 6.83
N THR A 382 -10.77 -2.40 7.00
CA THR A 382 -12.15 -2.38 7.52
C THR A 382 -13.22 -2.19 6.45
N THR A 383 -12.89 -1.82 5.22
CA THR A 383 -13.88 -1.59 4.16
C THR A 383 -13.31 -1.97 2.79
N PRO A 384 -13.79 -3.08 2.17
CA PRO A 384 -13.37 -3.46 0.82
C PRO A 384 -13.56 -2.32 -0.18
N GLY A 385 -12.63 -2.19 -1.13
CA GLY A 385 -12.68 -1.16 -2.17
C GLY A 385 -12.16 0.22 -1.76
N TRP A 386 -11.57 0.34 -0.57
CA TRP A 386 -10.99 1.59 -0.07
C TRP A 386 -9.54 1.40 0.34
N ALA A 387 -8.76 2.45 0.18
CA ALA A 387 -7.38 2.57 0.63
C ALA A 387 -7.19 3.88 1.40
N THR A 388 -6.09 3.98 2.12
CA THR A 388 -5.58 5.22 2.70
C THR A 388 -4.24 5.54 2.07
N TRP A 389 -4.01 6.82 1.78
CA TRP A 389 -2.70 7.29 1.34
C TRP A 389 -2.12 8.26 2.36
N LYS A 390 -1.00 7.85 2.96
CA LYS A 390 -0.21 8.68 3.86
C LYS A 390 0.88 9.34 3.06
N LEU A 391 0.72 10.62 2.78
CA LEU A 391 1.70 11.40 2.06
C LEU A 391 2.94 11.58 2.95
N GLU A 392 4.11 11.32 2.38
CA GLU A 392 5.40 11.44 3.07
C GLU A 392 6.22 12.61 2.53
N GLU A 393 6.06 12.92 1.24
CA GLU A 393 6.82 13.94 0.55
C GLU A 393 6.00 14.59 -0.57
N VAL A 394 6.17 15.90 -0.73
CA VAL A 394 5.60 16.69 -1.83
C VAL A 394 6.69 17.59 -2.40
N ALA A 395 7.14 17.34 -3.63
CA ALA A 395 8.19 18.12 -4.29
C ALA A 395 9.47 18.28 -3.43
N GLY A 396 9.85 17.25 -2.67
CA GLY A 396 11.00 17.32 -1.74
C GLY A 396 10.71 17.98 -0.39
N LEU A 397 9.45 18.31 -0.08
CA LEU A 397 9.01 18.91 1.18
C LEU A 397 8.19 17.92 2.01
N SER A 398 8.15 18.09 3.33
CA SER A 398 7.16 17.38 4.14
C SER A 398 5.75 17.86 3.79
N PRO A 399 4.71 17.00 3.87
CA PRO A 399 3.34 17.36 3.51
C PRO A 399 2.86 18.65 4.17
N THR A 400 3.10 18.78 5.48
CA THR A 400 2.71 19.96 6.26
C THR A 400 3.37 21.26 5.79
N LYS A 401 4.64 21.20 5.36
CA LYS A 401 5.37 22.36 4.82
C LYS A 401 4.87 22.72 3.43
N ALA A 402 4.54 21.74 2.60
CA ALA A 402 3.93 21.94 1.29
C ALA A 402 2.44 22.36 1.36
N GLY A 403 1.83 22.36 2.55
CA GLY A 403 0.41 22.71 2.73
C GLY A 403 -0.57 21.56 2.47
N PHE A 404 -0.12 20.31 2.50
CA PHE A 404 -0.94 19.12 2.33
C PHE A 404 -1.22 18.46 3.69
N PRO A 405 -2.40 17.85 3.88
CA PRO A 405 -2.62 16.94 5.00
C PRO A 405 -1.71 15.71 4.84
N PRO A 406 -1.02 15.25 5.89
CA PRO A 406 -0.23 14.01 5.84
C PRO A 406 -1.09 12.79 5.51
N ASP A 407 -2.33 12.77 6.01
CA ASP A 407 -3.30 11.72 5.72
C ASP A 407 -4.32 12.24 4.70
N ILE A 408 -4.22 11.77 3.46
CA ILE A 408 -5.12 12.13 2.35
C ILE A 408 -6.54 11.57 2.57
N GLY A 409 -6.70 10.64 3.53
CA GLY A 409 -7.99 10.05 3.86
C GLY A 409 -8.31 8.84 2.98
N LYS A 410 -9.60 8.64 2.69
CA LYS A 410 -10.09 7.44 1.97
C LYS A 410 -10.04 7.64 0.46
N LEU A 411 -9.28 6.78 -0.22
CA LEU A 411 -9.24 6.64 -1.67
C LEU A 411 -10.10 5.44 -2.11
N SER A 412 -10.81 5.56 -3.23
CA SER A 412 -11.44 4.40 -3.87
C SER A 412 -10.36 3.57 -4.56
N LEU A 413 -10.31 2.28 -4.26
CA LEU A 413 -9.37 1.33 -4.82
C LEU A 413 -10.15 0.16 -5.42
N SER A 414 -10.01 -0.08 -6.72
CA SER A 414 -10.68 -1.19 -7.40
C SER A 414 -9.77 -1.78 -8.48
N SER A 415 -10.20 -2.89 -9.07
CA SER A 415 -9.45 -3.56 -10.13
C SER A 415 -10.37 -4.15 -11.18
N ASP A 416 -9.92 -4.14 -12.42
CA ASP A 416 -10.58 -4.83 -13.53
C ASP A 416 -10.01 -6.25 -13.73
N PRO A 417 -10.69 -7.13 -14.51
CA PRO A 417 -10.25 -8.50 -14.78
C PRO A 417 -8.88 -8.64 -15.46
N ASP A 418 -8.42 -7.56 -16.11
CA ASP A 418 -7.13 -7.48 -16.82
C ASP A 418 -6.00 -6.97 -15.91
N ASP A 419 -6.15 -7.07 -14.59
CA ASP A 419 -5.17 -6.61 -13.59
C ASP A 419 -4.86 -5.11 -13.65
N SER A 420 -5.79 -4.32 -14.19
CA SER A 420 -5.75 -2.87 -14.08
C SER A 420 -6.23 -2.42 -12.71
N LEU A 421 -5.39 -1.70 -11.97
CA LEU A 421 -5.72 -1.03 -10.73
C LEU A 421 -6.30 0.34 -11.04
N LEU A 422 -7.46 0.63 -10.45
CA LEU A 422 -8.16 1.91 -10.53
C LEU A 422 -8.13 2.56 -9.14
N LEU A 423 -7.51 3.73 -9.06
CA LEU A 423 -7.43 4.54 -7.85
C LEU A 423 -8.16 5.86 -8.09
N GLY A 424 -8.82 6.38 -7.07
CA GLY A 424 -9.44 7.70 -7.16
C GLY A 424 -9.64 8.34 -5.79
N GLY A 425 -9.66 9.65 -5.76
CA GLY A 425 -9.94 10.40 -4.53
C GLY A 425 -9.78 11.89 -4.70
N SER A 426 -9.92 12.60 -3.59
CA SER A 426 -9.71 14.03 -3.54
C SER A 426 -9.06 14.45 -2.24
N PHE A 427 -8.30 15.54 -2.30
CA PHE A 427 -7.73 16.18 -1.13
C PHE A 427 -7.54 17.66 -1.35
N TYR A 428 -7.45 18.40 -0.26
CA TYR A 428 -7.17 19.82 -0.29
C TYR A 428 -5.70 20.09 0.03
N PHE A 429 -5.20 21.23 -0.43
CA PHE A 429 -3.91 21.77 -0.03
C PHE A 429 -3.93 23.30 -0.08
N PHE A 430 -2.85 23.92 0.41
CA PHE A 430 -2.68 25.37 0.41
C PHE A 430 -1.63 25.77 -0.65
N PRO A 431 -2.03 26.25 -1.84
CA PRO A 431 -1.10 26.52 -2.95
C PRO A 431 0.08 27.43 -2.58
N SER A 432 -0.18 28.49 -1.79
CA SER A 432 0.88 29.40 -1.33
C SER A 432 1.96 28.70 -0.51
N ARG A 433 1.61 27.70 0.31
CA ARG A 433 2.58 26.91 1.08
C ARG A 433 3.44 26.04 0.19
N LEU A 434 2.87 25.48 -0.88
CA LEU A 434 3.62 24.69 -1.85
C LEU A 434 4.68 25.53 -2.57
N VAL A 435 4.27 26.65 -3.18
CA VAL A 435 5.19 27.50 -3.96
C VAL A 435 6.23 28.19 -3.06
N VAL A 436 5.82 28.70 -1.89
CA VAL A 436 6.75 29.37 -0.96
C VAL A 436 7.66 28.36 -0.26
N GLY A 437 7.18 27.15 0.06
CA GLY A 437 8.01 26.09 0.61
C GLY A 437 9.08 25.61 -0.38
N ALA A 438 8.74 25.50 -1.67
CA ALA A 438 9.70 25.17 -2.71
C ALA A 438 10.73 26.30 -2.91
N ALA A 439 10.28 27.55 -2.91
CA ALA A 439 11.15 28.72 -2.96
C ALA A 439 12.06 28.84 -1.72
N GLU A 440 11.58 28.46 -0.53
CA GLU A 440 12.38 28.45 0.71
C GLU A 440 13.60 27.53 0.59
N GLN A 441 13.44 26.32 0.04
CA GLN A 441 14.58 25.43 -0.20
C GLN A 441 15.61 26.06 -1.14
N GLN A 442 15.16 26.76 -2.18
CA GLN A 442 16.03 27.47 -3.10
C GLN A 442 16.75 28.64 -2.41
N ALA A 443 16.03 29.44 -1.62
CA ALA A 443 16.56 30.54 -0.84
C ALA A 443 17.68 30.08 0.10
N ILE A 444 17.43 29.01 0.87
CA ILE A 444 18.39 28.38 1.76
C ILE A 444 19.62 27.90 0.98
N SER A 445 19.43 27.24 -0.16
CA SER A 445 20.55 26.74 -0.97
C SER A 445 21.42 27.84 -1.57
N SER A 446 20.86 29.04 -1.78
CA SER A 446 21.56 30.21 -2.31
C SER A 446 22.22 31.08 -1.24
N SER A 447 21.92 30.83 0.04
CA SER A 447 22.43 31.57 1.19
C SER A 447 23.60 30.82 1.83
N THR A 448 24.49 31.57 2.49
CA THR A 448 25.63 30.96 3.21
C THR A 448 25.28 30.46 4.60
N ASN A 449 24.32 31.09 5.29
CA ASN A 449 24.05 30.83 6.71
C ASN A 449 22.55 30.67 7.06
N ALA A 450 21.64 30.79 6.09
CA ALA A 450 20.21 30.69 6.35
C ALA A 450 19.74 29.24 6.49
N SER A 451 18.79 29.04 7.40
CA SER A 451 18.04 27.81 7.62
C SER A 451 16.54 27.96 7.33
N THR A 452 16.08 29.20 7.12
CA THR A 452 14.71 29.56 6.73
C THR A 452 14.71 30.60 5.60
N GLY A 453 13.58 30.77 4.93
CA GLY A 453 13.41 31.82 3.92
C GLY A 453 13.50 33.23 4.50
N GLY A 454 13.04 33.43 5.74
CA GLY A 454 13.19 34.71 6.45
C GLY A 454 14.64 35.06 6.75
N GLU A 455 15.46 34.07 7.13
CA GLU A 455 16.90 34.25 7.33
C GLU A 455 17.63 34.55 6.01
N ALA A 456 17.23 33.90 4.91
CA ALA A 456 17.78 34.17 3.59
C ALA A 456 17.46 35.61 3.12
N LEU A 457 16.24 36.09 3.36
CA LEU A 457 15.89 37.49 3.13
C LEU A 457 16.68 38.44 4.05
N ALA A 458 16.94 38.06 5.30
CA ALA A 458 17.72 38.89 6.22
C ALA A 458 19.19 39.02 5.82
N GLU A 459 19.78 37.97 5.26
CA GLU A 459 21.11 38.02 4.63
C GLU A 459 21.08 38.91 3.38
N LEU A 460 20.06 38.79 2.53
CA LEU A 460 19.88 39.62 1.33
C LEU A 460 19.82 41.13 1.66
N ILE A 461 19.11 41.50 2.73
CA ILE A 461 18.93 42.89 3.14
C ILE A 461 20.13 43.43 3.95
N ASP A 462 21.02 42.55 4.42
CA ASP A 462 22.03 42.86 5.43
C ASP A 462 21.40 43.54 6.66
N CYS A 463 20.54 42.80 7.37
CA CYS A 463 19.84 43.34 8.54
C CYS A 463 20.79 43.91 9.62
N GLU A 464 22.03 43.42 9.71
CA GLU A 464 23.03 43.92 10.66
C GLU A 464 23.53 45.30 10.23
N GLY A 465 23.91 45.46 8.96
CA GLY A 465 24.25 46.75 8.38
C GLY A 465 23.09 47.73 8.40
N LEU A 466 21.87 47.28 8.12
CA LEU A 466 20.66 48.11 8.15
C LEU A 466 20.38 48.62 9.57
N GLY A 467 20.43 47.75 10.58
CA GLY A 467 20.24 48.13 11.99
C GLY A 467 21.25 49.19 12.43
N ALA A 468 22.54 48.99 12.10
CA ALA A 468 23.59 49.96 12.37
C ALA A 468 23.37 51.29 11.62
N SER A 469 22.94 51.23 10.36
CA SER A 469 22.64 52.41 9.55
C SER A 469 21.51 53.26 10.15
N LEU A 470 20.42 52.62 10.60
CA LEU A 470 19.28 53.30 11.22
C LEU A 470 19.63 53.89 12.60
N ALA A 471 20.47 53.20 13.38
CA ALA A 471 20.95 53.70 14.68
C ALA A 471 21.88 54.92 14.55
N GLY A 472 22.61 55.04 13.43
CA GLY A 472 23.62 56.07 13.24
C GLY A 472 24.75 55.99 14.27
N GLN A 473 24.90 57.04 15.10
CA GLN A 473 25.89 57.08 16.19
C GLN A 473 25.29 56.79 17.58
N GLY A 474 23.99 56.47 17.66
CA GLY A 474 23.27 56.32 18.93
C GLY A 474 22.31 55.15 18.90
N GLU A 475 21.11 55.36 19.41
CA GLU A 475 20.03 54.38 19.42
C GLU A 475 18.98 54.76 18.36
N LEU A 476 18.25 53.76 17.83
CA LEU A 476 17.10 53.97 16.95
C LEU A 476 15.99 54.73 17.71
N PHE A 477 15.78 54.35 18.96
CA PHE A 477 14.96 55.01 19.98
C PHE A 477 15.42 54.54 21.36
N ASP A 478 14.97 55.20 22.43
CA ASP A 478 15.38 54.92 23.82
C ASP A 478 15.31 53.41 24.14
N GLY A 479 16.48 52.80 24.35
CA GLY A 479 16.64 51.39 24.68
C GLY A 479 16.68 50.41 23.49
N CYS A 480 16.78 50.90 22.25
CA CYS A 480 16.94 50.06 21.05
C CYS A 480 18.09 50.57 20.19
N ASP A 481 19.25 49.92 20.31
CA ASP A 481 20.44 50.18 19.51
C ASP A 481 20.43 49.46 18.15
N GLY A 482 21.52 49.53 17.40
CA GLY A 482 21.63 48.88 16.10
C GLY A 482 21.45 47.36 16.13
N GLU A 483 21.83 46.68 17.22
CA GLU A 483 21.61 45.24 17.38
C GLU A 483 20.12 44.94 17.57
N CYS A 484 19.44 45.72 18.41
CA CYS A 484 17.98 45.67 18.54
C CYS A 484 17.28 45.91 17.19
N GLY A 485 17.74 46.89 16.39
CA GLY A 485 17.25 47.15 15.04
C GLY A 485 17.45 45.98 14.08
N ALA A 486 18.61 45.32 14.13
CA ALA A 486 18.91 44.14 13.33
C ALA A 486 18.03 42.94 13.70
N LEU A 487 17.76 42.72 14.99
CA LEU A 487 16.83 41.69 15.46
C LEU A 487 15.40 41.97 15.00
N ALA A 488 14.94 43.22 15.07
CA ALA A 488 13.64 43.62 14.55
C ALA A 488 13.55 43.40 13.03
N CYS A 489 14.61 43.69 12.27
CA CYS A 489 14.70 43.43 10.84
C CYS A 489 14.56 41.93 10.52
N LYS A 490 15.35 41.08 11.21
CA LYS A 490 15.30 39.62 11.06
C LYS A 490 13.89 39.07 11.38
N ALA A 491 13.30 39.51 12.50
CA ALA A 491 11.95 39.11 12.90
C ALA A 491 10.87 39.59 11.91
N GLY A 492 10.97 40.83 11.42
CA GLY A 492 10.09 41.40 10.41
C GLY A 492 10.11 40.60 9.11
N LEU A 493 11.30 40.27 8.58
CA LEU A 493 11.43 39.45 7.37
C LEU A 493 10.89 38.02 7.55
N GLN A 494 11.10 37.41 8.72
CA GLN A 494 10.49 36.12 9.05
C GLN A 494 8.96 36.20 9.07
N GLN A 495 8.39 37.30 9.59
CA GLN A 495 6.95 37.53 9.57
C GLN A 495 6.43 37.72 8.15
N LEU A 496 7.09 38.56 7.34
CA LEU A 496 6.75 38.78 5.92
C LEU A 496 6.76 37.48 5.12
N PHE A 497 7.79 36.66 5.27
CA PHE A 497 7.90 35.37 4.61
C PHE A 497 6.79 34.40 5.06
N SER A 498 6.46 34.40 6.35
CA SER A 498 5.36 33.59 6.88
C SER A 498 3.99 34.03 6.34
N ARG A 499 3.75 35.34 6.19
CA ARG A 499 2.53 35.86 5.53
C ARG A 499 2.43 35.41 4.08
N ALA A 500 3.53 35.47 3.33
CA ALA A 500 3.58 34.98 1.95
C ALA A 500 3.24 33.49 1.88
N ARG A 501 3.82 32.69 2.77
CA ARG A 501 3.59 31.24 2.86
C ARG A 501 2.15 30.89 3.21
N ASP A 502 1.50 31.67 4.06
CA ASP A 502 0.15 31.40 4.56
C ASP A 502 -0.94 32.18 3.80
N ALA A 503 -0.61 32.76 2.62
CA ALA A 503 -1.50 33.60 1.83
C ALA A 503 -2.82 32.92 1.43
N SER A 504 -2.80 31.60 1.22
CA SER A 504 -3.96 30.81 0.81
C SER A 504 -4.59 30.01 1.94
N ILE A 505 -4.29 30.32 3.22
CA ILE A 505 -4.76 29.50 4.36
C ILE A 505 -6.30 29.46 4.50
N ASP A 506 -6.97 30.53 4.06
CA ASP A 506 -8.43 30.65 4.10
C ASP A 506 -9.09 30.20 2.78
N THR A 507 -8.30 29.92 1.75
CA THR A 507 -8.74 29.53 0.40
C THR A 507 -7.98 28.30 -0.09
N PRO A 508 -8.17 27.12 0.53
CA PRO A 508 -7.54 25.89 0.06
C PRO A 508 -8.02 25.52 -1.35
N ALA A 509 -7.12 24.95 -2.14
CA ALA A 509 -7.44 24.33 -3.41
C ALA A 509 -7.74 22.84 -3.19
N THR A 510 -8.58 22.25 -4.05
CA THR A 510 -8.92 20.82 -4.02
C THR A 510 -8.43 20.14 -5.29
N LEU A 511 -7.64 19.08 -5.15
CA LEU A 511 -7.29 18.19 -6.26
C LEU A 511 -8.19 16.95 -6.19
N THR A 512 -8.95 16.71 -7.24
CA THR A 512 -9.63 15.43 -7.48
C THR A 512 -8.87 14.67 -8.56
N PHE A 513 -8.58 13.39 -8.34
CA PHE A 513 -7.80 12.60 -9.29
C PHE A 513 -8.36 11.19 -9.47
N SER A 514 -8.04 10.61 -10.63
CA SER A 514 -8.22 9.19 -10.92
C SER A 514 -6.98 8.66 -11.63
N ALA A 515 -6.49 7.51 -11.17
CA ALA A 515 -5.37 6.80 -11.76
C ALA A 515 -5.82 5.43 -12.28
N ALA A 516 -5.28 5.04 -13.43
CA ALA A 516 -5.43 3.72 -14.00
C ALA A 516 -4.02 3.19 -14.31
N ALA A 517 -3.70 2.01 -13.79
CA ALA A 517 -2.37 1.42 -13.89
C ALA A 517 -2.44 -0.09 -14.05
N ALA A 518 -1.52 -0.66 -14.82
CA ALA A 518 -1.34 -2.10 -14.85
C ALA A 518 -0.64 -2.54 -13.55
N ALA A 519 -1.18 -3.55 -12.86
CA ALA A 519 -0.60 -4.07 -11.63
C ALA A 519 0.31 -5.27 -11.93
N GLU A 520 1.47 -5.30 -11.26
CA GLU A 520 2.27 -6.51 -11.07
C GLU A 520 1.80 -7.22 -9.80
N ILE A 521 1.83 -8.54 -9.80
CA ILE A 521 1.29 -9.35 -8.70
C ILE A 521 2.26 -10.41 -8.21
N ASP A 522 2.04 -10.89 -6.99
CA ASP A 522 2.72 -12.07 -6.47
C ASP A 522 1.96 -13.38 -6.73
N SER A 523 2.49 -14.47 -6.17
CA SER A 523 1.92 -15.81 -6.25
C SER A 523 0.49 -15.92 -5.70
N GLU A 524 0.04 -14.96 -4.91
CA GLU A 524 -1.28 -14.91 -4.26
C GLU A 524 -2.24 -13.92 -4.95
N ALA A 525 -1.87 -13.33 -6.09
CA ALA A 525 -2.62 -12.23 -6.73
C ALA A 525 -2.67 -10.94 -5.90
N ARG A 526 -1.69 -10.69 -5.03
CA ARG A 526 -1.56 -9.42 -4.32
C ARG A 526 -0.75 -8.45 -5.17
N PRO A 527 -1.16 -7.17 -5.26
CA PRO A 527 -0.40 -6.19 -6.01
C PRO A 527 0.96 -5.96 -5.34
N THR A 528 2.03 -6.04 -6.12
CA THR A 528 3.42 -5.82 -5.70
C THR A 528 4.00 -4.54 -6.30
N ALA A 529 3.51 -4.16 -7.47
CA ALA A 529 3.79 -2.89 -8.11
C ALA A 529 2.63 -2.49 -9.03
N PHE A 530 2.62 -1.24 -9.48
CA PHE A 530 1.81 -0.81 -10.61
C PHE A 530 2.49 0.32 -11.37
N GLU A 531 2.19 0.43 -12.66
CA GLU A 531 2.62 1.53 -13.50
C GLU A 531 1.50 1.95 -14.46
N GLY A 532 1.27 3.26 -14.54
CA GLY A 532 0.24 3.83 -15.40
C GLY A 532 0.21 5.35 -15.36
N THR A 533 -0.98 5.89 -15.55
CA THR A 533 -1.21 7.34 -15.65
C THR A 533 -2.36 7.75 -14.75
N TRP A 534 -2.37 9.01 -14.35
CA TRP A 534 -3.49 9.62 -13.68
C TRP A 534 -3.91 10.92 -14.38
N VAL A 535 -5.16 11.28 -14.17
CA VAL A 535 -5.75 12.55 -14.57
C VAL A 535 -6.46 13.15 -13.36
N GLY A 536 -6.48 14.48 -13.30
CA GLY A 536 -7.16 15.17 -12.22
C GLY A 536 -7.64 16.57 -12.61
N GLU A 537 -8.44 17.12 -11.71
CA GLU A 537 -9.00 18.45 -11.78
C GLU A 537 -8.63 19.19 -10.49
N LEU A 538 -7.96 20.33 -10.66
CA LEU A 538 -7.63 21.26 -9.60
C LEU A 538 -8.69 22.37 -9.55
N ASP A 539 -9.41 22.42 -8.45
CA ASP A 539 -10.34 23.49 -8.10
C ASP A 539 -9.65 24.46 -7.13
N ASP A 540 -9.26 25.62 -7.65
CA ASP A 540 -8.64 26.73 -6.92
C ASP A 540 -9.65 27.86 -6.63
N GLN A 541 -10.96 27.56 -6.72
CA GLN A 541 -12.06 28.53 -6.62
C GLN A 541 -12.16 29.51 -7.80
N SER A 542 -11.42 29.30 -8.88
CA SER A 542 -11.65 29.98 -10.15
C SER A 542 -12.89 29.43 -10.87
N ASP A 543 -13.40 30.18 -11.86
CA ASP A 543 -14.57 29.77 -12.65
C ASP A 543 -14.28 28.54 -13.55
N THR A 544 -13.02 28.12 -13.71
CA THR A 544 -12.63 27.04 -14.63
C THR A 544 -11.59 26.13 -13.96
N PRO A 545 -11.97 24.89 -13.57
CA PRO A 545 -11.03 23.92 -13.04
C PRO A 545 -9.88 23.64 -14.01
N LEU A 546 -8.69 23.47 -13.45
CA LEU A 546 -7.45 23.23 -14.19
C LEU A 546 -7.24 21.72 -14.35
N SER A 547 -6.91 21.24 -15.55
CA SER A 547 -6.71 19.81 -15.78
C SER A 547 -5.25 19.42 -15.58
N LEU A 548 -5.01 18.38 -14.79
CA LEU A 548 -3.68 17.85 -14.50
C LEU A 548 -3.59 16.40 -14.96
N SER A 549 -2.38 15.98 -15.37
CA SER A 549 -2.07 14.57 -15.66
C SER A 549 -0.63 14.24 -15.30
N GLY A 550 -0.35 12.95 -15.16
CA GLY A 550 0.99 12.49 -14.92
C GLY A 550 1.11 10.98 -14.85
N SER A 551 2.34 10.51 -14.60
CA SER A 551 2.58 9.10 -14.29
C SER A 551 2.08 8.73 -12.89
N ALA A 552 1.52 7.53 -12.75
CA ALA A 552 1.19 6.93 -11.46
C ALA A 552 1.98 5.63 -11.31
N LYS A 553 2.78 5.52 -10.24
CA LYS A 553 3.63 4.36 -9.98
C LYS A 553 3.44 3.89 -8.53
N GLY A 554 3.53 2.60 -8.31
CA GLY A 554 3.54 2.01 -6.97
C GLY A 554 4.46 0.81 -6.92
N ALA A 555 5.14 0.60 -5.81
CA ALA A 555 5.95 -0.60 -5.58
C ALA A 555 5.97 -0.95 -4.09
N GLN A 556 6.08 -2.23 -3.74
CA GLN A 556 6.34 -2.63 -2.36
C GLN A 556 7.63 -1.97 -1.87
N SER A 557 7.61 -1.49 -0.62
CA SER A 557 8.83 -0.97 -0.01
C SER A 557 9.91 -2.04 -0.06
N LEU A 558 11.07 -1.69 -0.59
CA LEU A 558 12.25 -2.53 -0.40
C LEU A 558 12.47 -2.68 1.12
N PRO A 559 12.68 -3.91 1.63
CA PRO A 559 13.09 -4.06 3.01
C PRO A 559 14.33 -3.18 3.26
N PRO A 560 14.42 -2.50 4.42
CA PRO A 560 15.57 -1.66 4.72
C PRO A 560 16.84 -2.49 4.56
N GLN A 561 17.71 -2.07 3.63
CA GLN A 561 18.97 -2.75 3.32
C GLN A 561 20.00 -2.61 4.43
#